data_AF-A0A2P4S8I0-F1
#
_entry.id   AF-A0A2P4S8I0-F1
#
_cell.length_a   1.000
_cell.length_b   1.000
_cell.length_c   1.000
_cell.angle_alpha   90.00
_cell.angle_beta   90.00
_cell.angle_gamma   90.00
#
_symmetry.space_group_name_H-M   'P 1'
#
loop_
_entity.id
_entity.type
_entity.pdbx_description
1 polymer ?
#
loop_
_entity_poly.entity_id
_entity_poly.type
_entity_poly.pdbx_seq_one_letter_code
_entity_poly.pdbx_strand_id
1 'polypeptide(L)'
;MLKFCCTHPPALELLLNAYDRVPPPDTWVEAVPPELWEEHREFYTSAVRMAGQPRRLQHLARCALRRHLGARCHTAVPALSLPPALRRYVQLPLEGIIC
;
A
#
# COMPACT_ATOMS: atom_id res chain seq x y z
N MET A 1 -3.77 -9.78 -9.90
CA MET A 1 -2.45 -9.20 -9.55
C MET A 1 -2.08 -9.51 -8.10
N LEU A 2 -2.92 -9.20 -7.11
CA LEU A 2 -2.61 -9.47 -5.69
C LEU A 2 -2.26 -10.93 -5.39
N LYS A 3 -2.97 -11.91 -5.95
CA LYS A 3 -2.64 -13.36 -5.82
C LYS A 3 -1.21 -13.73 -6.26
N PHE A 4 -0.57 -12.94 -7.12
CA PHE A 4 0.79 -13.19 -7.61
C PHE A 4 1.85 -12.47 -6.76
N CYS A 5 1.45 -11.51 -5.94
CA CYS A 5 2.35 -10.71 -5.10
C CYS A 5 2.16 -10.99 -3.60
N CYS A 6 1.10 -11.72 -3.22
CA CYS A 6 0.77 -11.98 -1.83
C CYS A 6 1.77 -12.88 -1.12
N THR A 7 2.69 -13.51 -1.85
CA THR A 7 3.82 -14.26 -1.29
C THR A 7 5.07 -13.39 -1.06
N HIS A 8 5.03 -12.10 -1.43
CA HIS A 8 6.11 -11.15 -1.20
C HIS A 8 5.58 -9.88 -0.50
N PRO A 9 5.60 -9.84 0.86
CA PRO A 9 5.01 -8.74 1.64
C PRO A 9 5.39 -7.33 1.19
N PRO A 10 6.67 -7.01 0.87
CA PRO A 10 7.04 -5.69 0.36
C PRO A 10 6.30 -5.28 -0.92
N ALA A 11 6.15 -6.19 -1.89
CA ALA A 11 5.40 -5.90 -3.11
C ALA A 11 3.91 -5.80 -2.84
N LEU A 12 3.36 -6.67 -1.98
CA LEU A 12 1.96 -6.60 -1.60
C LEU A 12 1.64 -5.27 -0.91
N GLU A 13 2.49 -4.83 0.03
CA GLU A 13 2.33 -3.56 0.73
C GLU A 13 2.30 -2.39 -0.26
N LEU A 14 3.27 -2.34 -1.18
CA LEU A 14 3.35 -1.31 -2.20
C LEU A 14 2.07 -1.27 -3.06
N LEU A 15 1.57 -2.44 -3.48
CA LEU A 15 0.34 -2.54 -4.27
C LEU A 15 -0.90 -2.10 -3.48
N LEU A 16 -1.05 -2.58 -2.26
CA LEU A 16 -2.18 -2.22 -1.39
C LEU A 16 -2.18 -0.71 -1.07
N ASN A 17 -1.01 -0.14 -0.83
CA ASN A 17 -0.86 1.30 -0.59
C ASN A 17 -1.01 2.16 -1.84
N ALA A 18 -1.03 1.58 -3.04
CA ALA A 18 -1.37 2.28 -4.28
C ALA A 18 -2.89 2.38 -4.52
N TYR A 19 -3.69 1.49 -3.93
CA TYR A 19 -5.14 1.53 -4.03
C TYR A 19 -5.75 2.56 -3.08
N ASP A 20 -6.78 3.26 -3.54
CA ASP A 20 -7.62 4.11 -2.68
C ASP A 20 -8.55 3.30 -1.76
N ARG A 21 -8.80 2.03 -2.10
CA ARG A 21 -9.51 1.04 -1.29
C ARG A 21 -8.83 -0.32 -1.40
N VAL A 22 -8.53 -0.95 -0.27
CA VAL A 22 -7.97 -2.30 -0.25
C VAL A 22 -9.02 -3.30 -0.77
N PRO A 23 -8.70 -4.11 -1.80
CA PRO A 23 -9.62 -5.12 -2.30
C PRO A 23 -10.00 -6.16 -1.23
N PRO A 24 -11.15 -6.85 -1.38
CA PRO A 24 -11.59 -7.84 -0.39
C PRO A 24 -10.52 -8.92 -0.12
N PRO A 25 -10.38 -9.41 1.13
CA PRO A 25 -9.32 -10.35 1.50
C PRO A 25 -9.35 -11.64 0.67
N ASP A 26 -10.55 -12.16 0.40
CA ASP A 26 -10.78 -13.40 -0.37
C ASP A 26 -10.15 -13.36 -1.78
N THR A 27 -9.84 -12.16 -2.29
CA THR A 27 -9.18 -12.01 -3.58
C THR A 27 -7.70 -12.39 -3.55
N TRP A 28 -7.06 -12.56 -2.39
CA TRP A 28 -5.62 -12.86 -2.30
C TRP A 28 -5.18 -13.65 -1.06
N VAL A 29 -5.91 -13.62 0.06
CA VAL A 29 -5.50 -14.26 1.33
C VAL A 29 -5.31 -15.77 1.17
N GLU A 30 -6.18 -16.45 0.43
CA GLU A 30 -6.08 -17.90 0.19
C GLU A 30 -4.79 -18.32 -0.52
N ALA A 31 -4.10 -17.38 -1.19
CA ALA A 31 -2.84 -17.63 -1.87
C ALA A 31 -1.60 -17.34 -0.99
N VAL A 32 -1.79 -16.96 0.28
CA VAL A 32 -0.70 -16.77 1.25
C VAL A 32 -0.46 -18.09 1.99
N PRO A 33 0.76 -18.67 1.93
CA PRO A 33 1.10 -19.85 2.73
C PRO A 33 1.00 -19.57 4.25
N PRO A 34 0.53 -20.52 5.07
CA PRO A 34 0.43 -20.34 6.52
C PRO A 34 1.75 -19.95 7.19
N GLU A 35 2.88 -20.49 6.72
CA GLU A 35 4.20 -20.21 7.28
C GLU A 35 4.59 -18.74 7.06
N LEU A 36 4.31 -18.23 5.86
CA LEU A 36 4.55 -16.82 5.52
C LEU A 36 3.61 -15.89 6.28
N TRP A 37 2.37 -16.33 6.50
CA TRP A 37 1.40 -15.60 7.30
C TRP A 37 1.91 -15.41 8.73
N GLU A 38 2.40 -16.47 9.37
CA GLU A 38 2.95 -16.38 10.73
C GLU A 38 4.21 -15.52 10.80
N GLU A 39 5.10 -15.60 9.79
CA GLU A 39 6.31 -14.76 9.72
C GLU A 39 5.97 -13.26 9.65
N HIS A 40 4.95 -12.88 8.87
CA HIS A 40 4.55 -11.49 8.66
C HIS A 40 3.14 -11.18 9.19
N ARG A 41 2.82 -11.76 10.34
CA ARG A 41 1.46 -11.75 10.89
C ARG A 41 0.88 -10.36 11.08
N GLU A 42 1.68 -9.41 11.58
CA GLU A 42 1.23 -8.03 11.78
C GLU A 42 0.84 -7.36 10.47
N PHE A 43 1.67 -7.51 9.43
CA PHE A 43 1.41 -6.98 8.10
C PHE A 43 0.10 -7.53 7.52
N TYR A 44 -0.03 -8.85 7.43
CA TYR A 44 -1.22 -9.47 6.83
C TYR A 44 -2.49 -9.17 7.62
N THR A 45 -2.41 -9.18 8.96
CA THR A 45 -3.54 -8.79 9.82
C THR A 45 -3.96 -7.35 9.56
N SER A 46 -3.01 -6.42 9.43
CA SER A 46 -3.31 -5.03 9.11
C SER A 46 -3.96 -4.86 7.73
N ALA A 47 -3.50 -5.62 6.73
CA ALA A 47 -4.03 -5.61 5.37
C ALA A 47 -5.48 -6.12 5.33
N VAL A 48 -5.76 -7.24 5.99
CA VAL A 48 -7.12 -7.79 6.09
C VAL A 48 -8.04 -6.85 6.86
N ARG A 49 -7.59 -6.28 7.98
CA ARG A 49 -8.38 -5.30 8.75
C ARG A 49 -8.75 -4.07 7.92
N MET A 50 -7.87 -3.64 7.03
CA MET A 50 -8.11 -2.49 6.16
C MET A 50 -9.07 -2.80 5.00
N ALA A 51 -9.18 -4.07 4.59
CA ALA A 51 -10.03 -4.44 3.47
C ALA A 51 -11.49 -4.02 3.73
N GLY A 52 -12.08 -3.31 2.77
CA GLY A 52 -13.43 -2.75 2.91
C GLY A 52 -13.56 -1.53 3.83
N GLN A 53 -12.52 -1.09 4.54
CA GLN A 53 -12.53 0.10 5.38
C GLN A 53 -12.22 1.38 4.58
N PRO A 54 -12.78 2.53 4.96
CA PRO A 54 -12.39 3.81 4.38
C PRO A 54 -10.95 4.16 4.75
N ARG A 55 -10.17 4.61 3.76
CA ARG A 55 -8.81 5.12 3.99
C ARG A 55 -8.88 6.54 4.54
N ARG A 56 -7.85 6.93 5.30
CA ARG A 56 -7.70 8.31 5.79
C ARG A 56 -7.64 9.29 4.61
N LEU A 57 -8.10 10.52 4.83
CA LEU A 57 -8.04 11.59 3.82
C LEU A 57 -6.62 11.79 3.26
N GLN A 58 -5.60 11.70 4.11
CA GLN A 58 -4.20 11.80 3.70
C GLN A 58 -3.81 10.74 2.66
N HIS A 59 -4.31 9.51 2.82
CA HIS A 59 -4.06 8.42 1.88
C HIS A 59 -4.80 8.64 0.56
N LEU A 60 -6.06 9.07 0.61
CA LEU A 60 -6.83 9.40 -0.58
C LEU A 60 -6.19 10.54 -1.37
N ALA A 61 -5.67 11.57 -0.68
CA ALA A 61 -4.92 12.66 -1.27
C ALA A 61 -3.61 12.15 -1.93
N ARG A 62 -2.88 11.23 -1.28
CA ARG A 62 -1.72 10.57 -1.87
C ARG A 62 -2.09 9.81 -3.15
N CYS A 63 -3.15 9.01 -3.15
CA CYS A 63 -3.61 8.28 -4.33
C CYS A 63 -4.02 9.23 -5.46
N ALA A 64 -4.70 10.34 -5.16
CA ALA A 64 -5.06 11.36 -6.14
C ALA A 64 -3.82 12.03 -6.76
N LEU A 65 -2.87 12.46 -5.92
CA LEU A 65 -1.62 13.07 -6.37
C LEU A 65 -0.80 12.13 -7.24
N ARG A 66 -0.62 10.87 -6.80
CA ARG A 66 0.13 9.86 -7.57
C ARG A 66 -0.53 9.54 -8.91
N ARG A 67 -1.87 9.46 -8.97
CA ARG A 67 -2.60 9.28 -10.24
C ARG A 67 -2.40 10.48 -11.17
N HIS A 68 -2.42 11.70 -10.65
CA HIS A 68 -2.18 12.90 -11.44
C HIS A 68 -0.75 12.96 -12.02
N LEU A 69 0.26 12.60 -11.21
CA LEU A 69 1.66 12.60 -11.65
C LEU A 69 2.02 11.38 -12.54
N GLY A 70 1.33 10.25 -12.36
CA GLY A 70 1.53 9.02 -13.12
C GLY A 70 2.98 8.53 -13.08
N ALA A 71 3.54 8.20 -14.25
CA ALA A 71 4.92 7.74 -14.38
C ALA A 71 5.95 8.74 -13.84
N ARG A 72 5.61 10.03 -13.77
CA ARG A 72 6.49 11.09 -13.28
C ARG A 72 6.58 11.15 -11.76
N CYS A 73 5.91 10.28 -10.99
CA CYS A 73 5.97 10.33 -9.52
C CYS A 73 7.40 10.37 -8.98
N HIS A 74 8.30 9.55 -9.52
CA HIS A 74 9.67 9.43 -9.05
C HIS A 74 10.52 10.69 -9.30
N THR A 75 10.26 11.44 -10.39
CA THR A 75 10.97 12.70 -10.69
C THR A 75 10.26 13.93 -10.15
N ALA A 76 8.92 13.95 -10.16
CA ALA A 76 8.13 15.11 -9.79
C ALA A 76 7.96 15.28 -8.28
N VAL A 77 7.77 14.18 -7.52
CA VAL A 77 7.54 14.27 -6.06
C VAL A 77 8.71 14.92 -5.31
N PRO A 78 9.99 14.61 -5.62
CA PRO A 78 11.12 15.29 -4.98
C PRO A 78 11.13 16.81 -5.20
N ALA A 79 10.60 17.28 -6.34
CA ALA A 79 10.55 18.68 -6.73
C ALA A 79 9.34 19.46 -6.16
N LEU A 80 8.37 18.77 -5.56
CA LEU A 80 7.23 19.44 -4.93
C LEU A 80 7.67 20.22 -3.68
N SER A 81 7.09 21.39 -3.48
CA SER A 81 7.24 22.22 -2.27
C SER A 81 6.47 21.63 -1.09
N LEU A 82 6.78 20.39 -0.72
CA LEU A 82 6.18 19.66 0.40
C LEU A 82 7.21 19.41 1.51
N PRO A 83 6.78 19.40 2.78
CA PRO A 83 7.60 18.94 3.89
C PRO A 83 8.23 17.56 3.61
N PRO A 84 9.46 17.28 4.06
CA PRO A 84 10.16 16.01 3.80
C PRO A 84 9.34 14.77 4.13
N ALA A 85 8.61 14.79 5.26
CA ALA A 85 7.74 13.70 5.67
C ALA A 85 6.62 13.40 4.65
N LEU A 86 6.00 14.44 4.08
CA LEU A 86 4.97 14.28 3.05
C LEU A 86 5.57 13.82 1.71
N ARG A 87 6.75 14.33 1.33
CA ARG A 87 7.45 13.82 0.13
C ARG A 87 7.78 12.34 0.27
N ARG A 88 8.25 11.90 1.44
CA ARG A 88 8.50 10.48 1.73
C ARG A 88 7.19 9.70 1.65
N TYR A 89 6.14 10.15 2.32
CA TYR A 89 4.84 9.48 2.34
C TYR A 89 4.24 9.24 0.94
N VAL A 90 4.34 10.23 0.05
CA VAL A 90 3.85 10.14 -1.34
C VAL A 90 4.65 9.13 -2.18
N GLN A 91 5.89 8.82 -1.80
CA GLN A 91 6.74 7.85 -2.49
C GLN A 91 6.45 6.39 -2.13
N LEU A 92 5.44 6.13 -1.27
CA LEU A 92 5.06 4.78 -0.80
C LEU A 92 6.22 4.06 -0.08
N PRO A 93 6.71 4.60 1.06
CA PRO A 93 7.68 3.87 1.87
C PRO A 93 7.02 2.59 2.40
N LEU A 94 7.84 1.56 2.61
CA LEU A 94 7.40 0.36 3.29
C LEU A 94 7.49 0.57 4.80
N GLU A 95 6.38 0.36 5.48
CA GLU A 95 6.21 0.49 6.93
C GLU A 95 5.91 -0.87 7.58
N GLY A 96 5.67 -1.92 6.78
CA GLY A 96 5.31 -3.25 7.27
C GLY A 96 3.85 -3.36 7.73
N ILE A 97 3.04 -2.32 7.52
CA ILE A 97 1.62 -2.27 7.90
C ILE A 97 0.79 -1.47 6.90
N ILE A 98 -0.51 -1.77 6.84
CA ILE A 98 -1.48 -1.06 6.03
C ILE A 98 -2.33 -0.14 6.92
N CYS A 99 -2.28 1.18 6.64
CA CYS A 99 -2.79 2.24 7.52
C CYS A 99 -3.89 3.13 6.93
#